data_AF-A0A968BUS3-F1
#
_entry.id   AF-A0A968BUS3-F1
#
_cell.length_a   1.000
_cell.length_b   1.000
_cell.length_c   1.000
_cell.angle_alpha   90.00
_cell.angle_beta   90.00
_cell.angle_gamma   90.00
#
_symmetry.space_group_name_H-M   'P 1'
#
loop_
_entity.id
_entity.type
_entity.pdbx_description
1 polymer ?
#
loop_
_entity_poly.entity_id
_entity_poly.type
_entity_poly.pdbx_seq_one_letter_code
_entity_poly.pdbx_strand_id
1 'polypeptide(L)' 'MSELVFVKLGGSVITDKTRAETARPDLIARLAGEVASALAKQADLKLVLGHGSGSFGHMVARRFGTREGVHDADAWRGF' A
#
# COMPACT_ATOMS: atom_id res chain seq x y z
N MET A 1 -22.90 18.44 2.50
CA MET A 1 -21.68 18.76 1.73
C MET A 1 -20.97 17.44 1.48
N SER A 2 -20.48 17.16 0.27
CA SER A 2 -19.76 15.90 0.03
C SER A 2 -18.50 15.84 0.88
N GLU A 3 -18.38 14.84 1.75
CA GLU A 3 -17.20 14.60 2.55
C GLU A 3 -16.12 13.93 1.69
N LEU A 4 -14.91 14.49 1.65
CA LEU A 4 -13.77 13.89 0.96
C LEU A 4 -12.82 13.31 1.99
N VAL A 5 -12.66 11.99 1.98
CA VAL A 5 -11.81 11.25 2.92
C VAL A 5 -10.66 10.59 2.16
N PHE A 6 -9.46 10.68 2.72
CA PHE A 6 -8.32 9.89 2.28
C PHE A 6 -8.03 8.77 3.29
N VAL A 7 -8.05 7.53 2.82
CA VAL A 7 -7.64 6.37 3.61
C VAL A 7 -6.32 5.82 3.05
N LYS A 8 -5.31 5.73 3.93
CA LYS A 8 -4.02 5.12 3.60
C LYS A 8 -3.85 3.79 4.32
N LEU A 9 -3.88 2.70 3.57
CA LEU A 9 -3.55 1.38 4.09
C LEU A 9 -2.03 1.24 4.23
N GLY A 10 -1.56 0.89 5.43
CA GLY A 10 -0.15 0.59 5.65
C GLY A 10 0.28 -0.67 4.88
N GLY A 11 1.47 -0.66 4.29
CA GLY A 11 1.97 -1.83 3.55
C GLY A 11 2.03 -3.11 4.40
N SER A 12 2.32 -3.00 5.71
CA SER A 12 2.28 -4.15 6.65
C SER A 12 0.90 -4.77 6.84
N VAL A 13 -0.17 -4.01 6.57
CA VAL A 13 -1.53 -4.51 6.68
C VAL A 13 -1.79 -5.44 5.51
N ILE A 14 -1.49 -4.99 4.29
CA ILE A 14 -1.84 -5.70 3.05
C ILE A 14 -0.75 -6.65 2.52
N THR A 15 0.41 -6.70 3.16
CA THR A 15 1.53 -7.59 2.77
C THR A 15 2.16 -8.27 3.99
N ASP A 16 2.86 -9.37 3.74
CA ASP A 16 3.75 -9.98 4.72
C ASP A 16 5.14 -9.33 4.63
N LYS A 17 5.53 -8.56 5.65
CA LYS A 17 6.86 -7.91 5.70
C LYS A 17 8.03 -8.88 5.88
N THR A 18 7.76 -10.14 6.24
CA THR A 18 8.80 -11.15 6.45
C THR A 18 9.17 -11.88 5.15
N ARG A 19 8.33 -11.78 4.12
CA ARG A 19 8.51 -12.43 2.82
C ARG A 19 8.41 -11.42 1.68
N ALA A 20 9.39 -11.42 0.78
CA ALA A 20 9.40 -10.51 -0.35
C ALA A 20 8.15 -10.67 -1.23
N GLU A 21 7.61 -9.55 -1.72
CA GLU A 21 6.56 -9.52 -2.75
C GLU A 21 5.33 -10.38 -2.39
N THR A 22 5.00 -10.44 -1.10
CA THR A 22 3.96 -11.33 -0.58
C THR A 22 2.75 -10.51 -0.12
N ALA A 23 1.71 -10.47 -0.94
CA ALA A 23 0.42 -9.89 -0.59
C ALA A 23 -0.33 -10.76 0.45
N ARG A 24 -1.31 -10.17 1.14
CA ARG A 24 -2.29 -10.86 1.99
C ARG A 24 -3.69 -10.78 1.35
N PRO A 25 -4.02 -11.65 0.37
CA PRO A 25 -5.25 -11.53 -0.42
C PRO A 25 -6.52 -11.51 0.42
N ASP A 26 -6.61 -12.36 1.44
CA ASP A 26 -7.79 -12.43 2.30
C ASP A 26 -8.02 -11.12 3.07
N LEU A 27 -6.94 -10.50 3.54
CA LEU A 27 -7.02 -9.22 4.25
C LEU A 27 -7.36 -8.08 3.29
N ILE A 28 -6.81 -8.10 2.07
CA ILE A 28 -7.14 -7.13 1.02
C ILE A 28 -8.62 -7.24 0.66
N ALA A 29 -9.13 -8.45 0.44
CA ALA A 29 -10.54 -8.70 0.11
C ALA A 29 -11.48 -8.22 1.23
N ARG A 30 -11.13 -8.52 2.49
CA ARG A 30 -11.88 -8.03 3.66
C ARG A 30 -11.93 -6.50 3.71
N LEU A 31 -10.79 -5.82 3.55
CA LEU A 31 -10.71 -4.36 3.56
C LEU A 31 -11.46 -3.73 2.38
N ALA A 32 -11.42 -4.35 1.21
CA ALA A 32 -12.21 -3.91 0.05
C ALA A 32 -13.72 -4.01 0.35
N GLY A 33 -14.16 -5.06 1.03
CA GLY A 33 -15.55 -5.20 1.49
C GLY A 33 -15.95 -4.11 2.50
N GLU A 34 -15.06 -3.75 3.43
CA GLU A 34 -15.28 -2.65 4.38
C GLU A 34 -15.41 -1.30 3.66
N VAL A 35 -14.55 -1.03 2.67
CA VAL A 35 -14.62 0.17 1.83
C VAL A 35 -15.92 0.21 1.05
N ALA A 36 -16.31 -0.89 0.41
CA ALA A 36 -17.57 -0.97 -0.34
C ALA A 36 -18.78 -0.74 0.58
N SER A 37 -18.77 -1.31 1.78
CA SER A 37 -19.83 -1.07 2.78
C SER A 37 -19.90 0.40 3.21
N ALA A 38 -18.78 1.12 3.31
CA ALA A 38 -18.78 2.52 3.68
C ALA A 38 -19.40 3.38 2.57
N LEU A 39 -18.99 3.15 1.31
CA LEU A 39 -19.53 3.83 0.14
C LEU A 39 -21.04 3.57 -0.05
N ALA A 40 -21.52 2.37 0.28
CA ALA A 40 -22.94 2.04 0.22
C ALA A 40 -23.77 2.74 1.31
N LYS A 41 -23.18 3.03 2.47
CA LYS A 41 -23.88 3.66 3.61
C LYS A 41 -23.89 5.19 3.53
N GLN A 42 -22.92 5.80 2.86
CA GLN A 42 -22.80 7.24 2.69
C GLN A 42 -22.65 7.58 1.20
N ALA A 43 -23.77 7.89 0.55
CA ALA A 43 -23.80 8.17 -0.88
C ALA A 43 -23.03 9.45 -1.29
N ASP A 44 -22.78 10.35 -0.34
CA ASP A 44 -22.03 11.60 -0.54
C ASP A 44 -20.56 11.52 -0.12
N LEU A 45 -20.10 10.36 0.36
CA LEU A 45 -18.70 10.09 0.68
C LEU A 45 -17.89 9.96 -0.61
N LYS A 46 -16.88 10.81 -0.75
CA LYS A 46 -15.82 10.67 -1.77
C LYS A 46 -14.60 10.10 -1.09
N LEU A 47 -14.14 8.95 -1.57
CA LEU A 47 -12.98 8.26 -1.00
C LEU A 47 -11.80 8.27 -1.95
N VAL A 48 -10.66 8.74 -1.47
CA VAL A 48 -9.36 8.45 -2.08
C VAL A 48 -8.72 7.32 -1.26
N LEU A 49 -8.35 6.23 -1.93
CA LEU A 49 -7.70 5.09 -1.29
C LEU A 49 -6.25 5.01 -1.76
N GLY A 50 -5.32 4.99 -0.81
CA GLY A 50 -3.91 4.75 -1.06
C GLY A 50 -3.40 3.57 -0.25
N HIS A 51 -2.29 2.97 -0.67
CA HIS A 51 -1.65 1.89 0.07
C HIS A 51 -0.12 2.03 0.09
N GLY A 52 0.53 1.47 1.11
CA GLY A 52 1.99 1.37 1.16
C GLY A 52 2.47 0.21 0.29
N SER A 53 3.71 0.29 -0.20
CA SER A 53 4.31 -0.76 -1.04
C SER A 53 4.60 -2.07 -0.28
N GLY A 54 4.66 -2.03 1.06
CA GLY A 54 4.80 -3.24 1.87
C GLY A 54 6.07 -4.02 1.53
N SER A 55 5.99 -5.34 1.49
CA SER A 55 7.14 -6.19 1.12
C SER A 55 7.58 -6.08 -0.34
N PHE A 56 6.81 -5.43 -1.23
CA PHE A 56 7.24 -5.14 -2.60
C PHE A 56 8.25 -4.00 -2.62
N GLY A 57 7.99 -2.90 -1.92
CA GLY A 57 8.93 -1.78 -1.88
C GLY A 57 10.03 -1.94 -0.82
N HIS A 58 9.69 -2.46 0.36
CA HIS A 58 10.65 -2.54 1.47
C HIS A 58 11.81 -3.49 1.17
N MET A 59 11.53 -4.62 0.51
CA MET A 59 12.55 -5.61 0.19
C MET A 59 13.42 -5.17 -1.00
N VAL A 60 12.82 -4.54 -2.01
CA VAL A 60 13.56 -3.94 -3.14
C VAL A 60 14.47 -2.82 -2.65
N ALA A 61 13.95 -1.91 -1.81
CA ALA A 61 14.76 -0.83 -1.25
C ALA A 61 15.92 -1.33 -0.40
N ARG A 62 15.70 -2.39 0.40
CA ARG A 62 16.75 -3.05 1.17
C ARG A 62 17.78 -3.74 0.27
N ARG A 63 17.36 -4.34 -0.84
CA ARG A 63 18.24 -5.04 -1.79
C ARG A 63 19.17 -4.07 -2.53
N PHE A 64 18.66 -2.91 -2.92
CA PHE A 64 19.39 -1.93 -3.74
C PHE A 64 19.94 -0.73 -2.94
N GLY A 65 19.79 -0.72 -1.61
CA GLY A 65 20.30 0.36 -0.75
C GLY A 65 19.65 1.72 -1.04
N THR A 66 18.45 1.75 -1.61
CA THR A 66 17.84 3.01 -2.09
C THR A 66 17.41 3.93 -0.94
N ARG A 67 17.35 3.41 0.29
CA ARG A 67 17.04 4.20 1.48
C ARG A 67 18.22 5.05 1.94
N GLU A 68 19.43 4.65 1.57
CA GLU A 68 20.69 5.34 1.86
C GLU A 68 21.04 6.40 0.79
N GLY A 69 20.32 6.40 -0.35
CA GLY A 69 20.59 7.24 -1.51
C GLY A 69 20.98 6.41 -2.73
N VAL A 70 20.79 6.96 -3.93
CA VAL A 70 21.16 6.30 -5.19
C VAL A 70 22.48 6.89 -5.69
N HIS A 71 23.49 6.05 -5.82
CA HIS A 71 24.86 6.49 -6.15
C HIS A 71 25.44 5.83 -7.40
N ASP A 72 24.76 4.85 -7.98
CA ASP A 72 25.19 4.15 -9.19
C ASP A 72 23.99 3.65 -10.01
N ALA A 73 24.28 3.10 -11.20
CA ALA A 73 23.28 2.59 -12.13
C ALA A 73 22.54 1.33 -11.61
N ASP A 74 23.15 0.55 -10.72
CA ASP A 74 22.52 -0.64 -10.16
C ASP A 74 21.51 -0.27 -9.08
N ALA A 75 21.80 0.73 -8.25
CA ALA A 75 20.87 1.26 -7.25
C ALA A 75 19.60 1.86 -7.87
N TRP A 76 19.69 2.42 -9.09
CA TRP A 76 18.52 2.88 -9.86
C TRP A 76 17.51 1.78 -10.19
N ARG A 77 17.92 0.50 -10.18
CA ARG A 77 17.01 -0.63 -10.41
C ARG A 77 16.04 -0.86 -9.24
N GLY A 78 16.27 -0.22 -8.10
CA GLY A 78 15.40 -0.27 -6.93
C GLY A 78 14.33 0.83 -6.83
N PHE A 79 14.19 1.67 -7.87
CA PHE A 79 13.24 2.79 -7.95
C PHE A 79 12.05 2.52 -8.87
#